data_AF-A0A3N5XNR0-F1
#
_entry.id   AF-A0A3N5XNR0-F1
#
_cell.length_a   1.000
_cell.length_b   1.000
_cell.length_c   1.000
_cell.angle_alpha   90.00
_cell.angle_beta   90.00
_cell.angle_gamma   90.00
#
_symmetry.space_group_name_H-M   'P 1'
#
loop_
_entity.id
_entity.type
_entity.pdbx_description
1 polymer ?
#
loop_
_entity_poly.entity_id
_entity_poly.type
_entity_poly.pdbx_seq_one_letter_code
_entity_poly.pdbx_strand_id
1 'polypeptide(L)'
;MIRSAIIIIIMIMCLAGCTMAPAYKRPDAPVPSSWPSGPAYKQAGSDQAVTAAADMGWREFYTDEKLQQVISLALINNRDLRVATLNIEKARALYRIQRAQILPTVNATGSLNEYKTPSSLSETGEAYNVRVYNANLGISSWEVDFFGRVRSLKDRALEQYLATEHARRSAQISLIAEVANAYLTLAADIENLELARSTLATQESSYNMINRRYELGSSSELDLNQARTRVEAARVDVARYTALTAIDGNALNLLVGTPVPAELLSEKLDATATPKDISVSLSSEVLLQRPDILQAESMLKAANANIGAARAAFFPTINLTTSIGTTSNDLYNLFKAGAGAWSFVPQVILPIFDSGSRWA
;
A
#
# COMPACT_ATOMS: atom_id res chain seq x y z
N MET A 1 -42.40 9.07 32.76
CA MET A 1 -41.26 9.72 32.07
C MET A 1 -40.02 8.82 32.00
N ILE A 2 -39.53 8.27 33.11
CA ILE A 2 -38.32 7.40 33.12
C ILE A 2 -38.50 6.09 32.32
N ARG A 3 -39.65 5.41 32.43
CA ARG A 3 -39.95 4.20 31.63
C ARG A 3 -40.01 4.47 30.12
N SER A 4 -40.57 5.61 29.72
CA SER A 4 -40.63 6.04 28.31
C SER A 4 -39.24 6.37 27.76
N ALA A 5 -38.36 6.98 28.58
CA ALA A 5 -36.98 7.25 28.21
C ALA A 5 -36.16 5.95 28.03
N ILE A 6 -36.34 4.95 28.91
CA ILE A 6 -35.64 3.65 28.79
C ILE A 6 -36.06 2.89 27.53
N ILE A 7 -37.35 2.90 27.18
CA ILE A 7 -37.84 2.27 25.94
C ILE A 7 -37.27 2.96 24.69
N ILE A 8 -37.20 4.29 24.70
CA ILE A 8 -36.59 5.08 23.60
C ILE A 8 -35.10 4.75 23.48
N ILE A 9 -34.37 4.64 24.60
CA ILE A 9 -32.94 4.30 24.60
C ILE A 9 -32.70 2.88 24.07
N ILE A 10 -33.49 1.89 24.50
CA ILE A 10 -33.41 0.49 24.02
C ILE A 10 -33.73 0.42 22.53
N MET A 11 -34.75 1.16 22.08
CA MET A 11 -35.12 1.20 20.66
C MET A 11 -34.01 1.85 19.81
N ILE A 12 -33.43 2.97 20.25
CA ILE A 12 -32.27 3.60 19.60
C ILE A 12 -31.07 2.65 19.55
N MET A 13 -30.83 1.86 20.60
CA MET A 13 -29.77 0.83 20.63
C MET A 13 -30.00 -0.30 19.62
N CYS A 14 -31.24 -0.76 19.43
CA CYS A 14 -31.59 -1.77 18.43
C CYS A 14 -31.47 -1.25 16.99
N LEU A 15 -31.73 0.03 16.72
CA LEU A 15 -31.61 0.62 15.38
C LEU A 15 -30.15 0.96 14.98
N ALA A 16 -29.23 1.04 15.94
CA ALA A 16 -27.81 1.32 15.67
C ALA A 16 -27.04 0.14 15.04
N GLY A 17 -27.64 -1.06 15.00
CA GLY A 17 -26.97 -2.30 14.57
C GLY A 17 -27.21 -2.74 13.12
N CYS A 18 -28.15 -2.13 12.38
CA CYS A 18 -28.46 -2.60 11.02
C CYS A 18 -27.35 -2.16 10.04
N THR A 19 -26.50 -3.11 9.64
CA THR A 19 -25.69 -3.03 8.43
C THR A 19 -26.19 -4.06 7.44
N MET A 20 -26.22 -3.71 6.16
CA MET A 20 -26.61 -4.62 5.08
C MET A 20 -25.42 -5.40 4.49
N ALA A 21 -24.21 -5.18 5.04
CA ALA A 21 -23.03 -5.91 4.63
C ALA A 21 -23.18 -7.41 4.95
N PRO A 22 -22.92 -8.32 4.00
CA PRO A 22 -22.93 -9.74 4.28
C PRO A 22 -21.82 -10.11 5.28
N ALA A 23 -22.06 -11.16 6.07
CA ALA A 23 -21.05 -11.70 6.97
C ALA A 23 -19.84 -12.17 6.16
N TYR A 24 -18.66 -11.67 6.51
CA TYR A 24 -17.41 -12.08 5.88
C TYR A 24 -17.12 -13.55 6.19
N LYS A 25 -16.87 -14.33 5.14
CA LYS A 25 -16.34 -15.70 5.24
C LYS A 25 -15.08 -15.78 4.42
N ARG A 26 -13.98 -16.20 5.04
CA ARG A 26 -12.72 -16.43 4.33
C ARG A 26 -12.91 -17.61 3.37
N PRO A 27 -12.58 -17.47 2.08
CA PRO A 27 -12.57 -18.61 1.16
C PRO A 27 -11.54 -19.65 1.58
N ASP A 28 -11.82 -20.92 1.32
CA ASP A 28 -10.86 -22.00 1.53
C ASP A 28 -9.66 -21.81 0.59
N ALA A 29 -8.45 -22.10 1.10
CA ALA A 29 -7.22 -21.91 0.32
C ALA A 29 -7.12 -22.98 -0.77
N PRO A 30 -6.97 -22.62 -2.06
CA PRO A 30 -6.91 -23.58 -3.17
C PRO A 30 -5.50 -24.19 -3.31
N VAL A 31 -4.89 -24.59 -2.21
CA VAL A 31 -3.54 -25.15 -2.16
C VAL A 31 -3.52 -26.43 -1.31
N PRO A 32 -2.57 -27.35 -1.57
CA PRO A 32 -2.37 -28.52 -0.72
C PRO A 32 -2.07 -28.11 0.73
N SER A 33 -2.50 -28.92 1.69
CA SER A 33 -2.26 -28.68 3.13
C SER A 33 -0.78 -28.79 3.53
N SER A 34 0.02 -29.50 2.72
CA SER A 34 1.46 -29.70 2.95
C SER A 34 2.30 -29.34 1.73
N TRP A 35 3.57 -29.03 1.98
CA TRP A 35 4.56 -28.80 0.93
C TRP A 35 4.80 -30.05 0.06
N PRO A 36 5.21 -29.89 -1.22
CA PRO A 36 5.64 -31.00 -2.06
C PRO A 36 6.83 -31.77 -1.47
N SER A 37 6.92 -33.07 -1.78
CA SER A 37 7.99 -33.95 -1.33
C SER A 37 8.75 -34.58 -2.51
N GLY A 38 10.02 -34.92 -2.33
CA GLY A 38 10.84 -35.60 -3.34
C GLY A 38 12.35 -35.38 -3.13
N PRO A 39 13.21 -35.91 -4.02
CA PRO A 39 14.67 -35.84 -3.85
C PRO A 39 15.25 -34.42 -3.77
N ALA A 40 14.55 -33.45 -4.38
CA ALA A 40 14.92 -32.03 -4.35
C ALA A 40 14.36 -31.27 -3.13
N TYR A 41 13.48 -31.89 -2.34
CA TYR A 41 12.85 -31.28 -1.18
C TYR A 41 13.44 -31.89 0.10
N LYS A 42 14.15 -31.09 0.89
CA LYS A 42 14.56 -31.51 2.24
C LYS A 42 13.31 -31.89 3.04
N GLN A 43 13.30 -33.07 3.66
CA GLN A 43 12.22 -33.44 4.59
C GLN A 43 12.18 -32.42 5.71
N ALA A 44 11.04 -31.75 5.88
CA ALA A 44 10.85 -30.84 7.00
C ALA A 44 10.95 -31.65 8.30
N GLY A 45 11.88 -31.24 9.19
CA GLY A 45 12.12 -31.93 10.45
C GLY A 45 10.86 -31.98 11.29
N SER A 46 10.53 -33.17 11.81
CA SER A 46 9.24 -33.44 12.47
C SER A 46 9.08 -32.83 13.88
N ASP A 47 10.13 -32.30 14.52
CA ASP A 47 10.09 -32.10 15.99
C ASP A 47 10.86 -30.90 16.56
N GLN A 48 11.30 -29.93 15.76
CA GLN A 48 11.88 -28.71 16.33
C GLN A 48 10.85 -27.59 16.38
N ALA A 49 10.79 -26.86 17.49
CA ALA A 49 9.99 -25.65 17.64
C ALA A 49 10.36 -24.67 16.52
N VAL A 50 9.62 -24.75 15.42
CA VAL A 50 9.86 -23.98 14.20
C VAL A 50 9.50 -22.54 14.55
N THR A 51 10.51 -21.69 14.72
CA THR A 51 10.28 -20.25 14.71
C THR A 51 9.81 -19.92 13.30
N ALA A 52 8.56 -19.50 13.15
CA ALA A 52 8.03 -19.20 11.82
C ALA A 52 8.92 -18.15 11.16
N ALA A 53 9.18 -18.27 9.86
CA ALA A 53 9.99 -17.30 9.11
C ALA A 53 9.51 -15.84 9.31
N ALA A 54 8.20 -15.67 9.53
CA ALA A 54 7.58 -14.37 9.80
C ALA A 54 7.95 -13.77 11.17
N ASP A 55 8.32 -14.60 12.15
CA ASP A 55 8.70 -14.19 13.50
C ASP A 55 10.21 -13.94 13.63
N MET A 56 11.01 -14.48 12.70
CA MET A 56 12.45 -14.23 12.64
C MET A 56 12.74 -12.84 12.06
N GLY A 57 13.48 -12.03 12.81
CA GLY A 57 13.94 -10.73 12.32
C GLY A 57 14.97 -10.88 11.19
N TRP A 58 14.92 -10.01 10.18
CA TRP A 58 15.86 -10.05 9.06
C TRP A 58 17.34 -9.94 9.49
N ARG A 59 17.63 -9.29 10.63
CA ARG A 59 18.97 -9.22 11.23
C ARG A 59 19.46 -10.55 11.78
N GLU A 60 18.56 -11.44 12.17
CA GLU A 60 18.93 -12.80 12.59
C GLU A 60 19.14 -13.71 11.36
N PHE A 61 18.40 -13.44 10.28
CA PHE A 61 18.51 -14.20 9.04
C PHE A 61 19.80 -13.90 8.26
N TYR A 62 20.10 -12.61 8.04
CA TYR A 62 21.34 -12.18 7.39
C TYR A 62 22.45 -12.00 8.43
N THR A 63 23.45 -12.87 8.41
CA THR A 63 24.54 -12.89 9.42
C THR A 63 25.67 -11.91 9.13
N ASP A 64 25.87 -11.49 7.88
CA ASP A 64 26.90 -10.51 7.50
C ASP A 64 26.55 -9.11 8.03
N GLU A 65 27.39 -8.60 8.94
CA GLU A 65 27.23 -7.27 9.55
C GLU A 65 27.28 -6.13 8.54
N LYS A 66 28.10 -6.23 7.48
CA LYS A 66 28.17 -5.21 6.42
C LYS A 66 26.85 -5.17 5.65
N LEU A 67 26.36 -6.34 5.24
CA LEU A 67 25.05 -6.45 4.58
C LEU A 67 23.92 -5.90 5.47
N GLN A 68 23.94 -6.18 6.78
CA GLN A 68 22.94 -5.63 7.69
C GLN A 68 22.95 -4.09 7.75
N GLN A 69 24.14 -3.47 7.68
CA GLN A 69 24.28 -2.02 7.63
C GLN A 69 23.75 -1.46 6.30
N VAL A 70 24.05 -2.11 5.17
CA VAL A 70 23.53 -1.71 3.85
C VAL A 70 22.00 -1.82 3.79
N ILE A 71 21.41 -2.90 4.31
CA ILE A 71 19.96 -3.04 4.44
C ILE A 71 19.38 -1.93 5.33
N SER A 72 20.03 -1.61 6.45
CA SER A 72 19.59 -0.52 7.33
C SER A 72 19.60 0.84 6.62
N LEU A 73 20.63 1.12 5.81
CA LEU A 73 20.70 2.34 5.00
C LEU A 73 19.56 2.40 3.97
N ALA A 74 19.25 1.26 3.31
CA ALA A 74 18.15 1.18 2.36
C ALA A 74 16.78 1.44 3.02
N LEU A 75 16.53 0.85 4.19
CA LEU A 75 15.27 1.05 4.92
C LEU A 75 15.02 2.51 5.34
N ILE A 76 16.08 3.30 5.49
CA ILE A 76 16.01 4.72 5.82
C ILE A 76 15.86 5.59 4.56
N ASN A 77 16.60 5.28 3.49
CA ASN A 77 16.79 6.21 2.38
C ASN A 77 15.95 5.89 1.13
N ASN A 78 15.57 4.62 0.93
CA ASN A 78 14.87 4.17 -0.27
C ASN A 78 13.55 4.93 -0.48
N ARG A 79 13.35 5.45 -1.71
CA ARG A 79 12.22 6.33 -2.02
C ARG A 79 10.91 5.58 -2.23
N ASP A 80 10.95 4.36 -2.76
CA ASP A 80 9.76 3.54 -2.97
C ASP A 80 9.14 3.10 -1.64
N LEU A 81 9.97 2.73 -0.65
CA LEU A 81 9.48 2.43 0.71
C LEU A 81 8.90 3.67 1.41
N ARG A 82 9.48 4.86 1.17
CA ARG A 82 8.92 6.14 1.65
C ARG A 82 7.55 6.41 1.01
N VAL A 83 7.40 6.20 -0.29
CA VAL A 83 6.10 6.33 -1.00
C VAL A 83 5.08 5.33 -0.44
N ALA A 84 5.47 4.07 -0.24
CA ALA A 84 4.60 3.06 0.37
C ALA A 84 4.13 3.47 1.78
N THR A 85 5.01 4.12 2.56
CA THR A 85 4.67 4.65 3.89
C THR A 85 3.69 5.83 3.79
N LEU A 86 3.91 6.78 2.88
CA LEU A 86 3.01 7.91 2.65
C LEU A 86 1.64 7.46 2.12
N ASN A 87 1.58 6.36 1.37
CA ASN A 87 0.31 5.78 0.94
C ASN A 87 -0.56 5.30 2.11
N ILE A 88 0.05 4.84 3.22
CA ILE A 88 -0.69 4.52 4.45
C ILE A 88 -1.32 5.79 5.04
N GLU A 89 -0.57 6.89 5.11
CA GLU A 89 -1.09 8.16 5.62
C GLU A 89 -2.23 8.71 4.76
N LYS A 90 -2.07 8.63 3.43
CA LYS A 90 -3.12 8.98 2.47
C LYS A 90 -4.39 8.15 2.70
N ALA A 91 -4.25 6.82 2.80
CA ALA A 91 -5.39 5.93 3.03
C ALA A 91 -6.04 6.19 4.41
N ARG A 92 -5.24 6.48 5.44
CA ARG A 92 -5.73 6.87 6.76
C ARG A 92 -6.52 8.17 6.71
N ALA A 93 -6.06 9.17 5.96
CA ALA A 93 -6.77 10.43 5.77
C ALA A 93 -8.10 10.22 5.05
N LEU A 94 -8.13 9.40 3.99
CA LEU A 94 -9.36 9.03 3.28
C LEU A 94 -10.35 8.29 4.19
N TYR A 95 -9.87 7.35 5.01
CA TYR A 95 -10.68 6.70 6.04
C TYR A 95 -11.26 7.71 7.04
N ARG A 96 -10.46 8.68 7.50
CA ARG A 96 -10.93 9.74 8.41
C ARG A 96 -12.03 10.60 7.78
N ILE A 97 -11.89 10.97 6.50
CA ILE A 97 -12.93 11.70 5.75
C ILE A 97 -14.22 10.87 5.68
N GLN A 98 -14.11 9.59 5.31
CA GLN A 98 -15.27 8.71 5.20
C GLN A 98 -15.94 8.45 6.56
N ARG A 99 -15.16 8.35 7.64
CA ARG A 99 -15.66 8.23 9.01
C ARG A 99 -16.38 9.50 9.48
N ALA A 100 -15.89 10.68 9.09
CA ALA A 100 -16.51 11.94 9.48
C ALA A 100 -17.93 12.09 8.92
N GLN A 101 -18.25 11.48 7.77
CA GLN A 101 -19.58 11.52 7.16
C GLN A 101 -20.69 10.87 8.02
N ILE A 102 -20.35 10.08 9.04
CA ILE A 102 -21.33 9.55 10.00
C ILE A 102 -21.94 10.67 10.84
N LEU A 103 -21.16 11.72 11.10
CA LEU A 103 -21.59 12.86 11.89
C LEU A 103 -22.02 14.01 10.97
N PRO A 104 -22.99 14.83 11.40
CA PRO A 104 -23.37 16.01 10.64
C PRO A 104 -22.24 17.03 10.62
N THR A 105 -22.07 17.70 9.48
CA THR A 105 -21.24 18.92 9.40
C THR A 105 -22.11 20.13 9.72
N VAL A 106 -21.61 20.99 10.62
CA VAL A 106 -22.27 22.25 10.98
C VAL A 106 -21.53 23.38 10.29
N ASN A 107 -22.26 24.17 9.50
CA ASN A 107 -21.71 25.26 8.71
C ASN A 107 -22.33 26.59 9.11
N ALA A 108 -21.54 27.66 9.05
CA ALA A 108 -22.02 29.03 9.03
C ALA A 108 -22.21 29.47 7.58
N THR A 109 -23.43 29.86 7.22
CA THR A 109 -23.80 30.21 5.85
C THR A 109 -24.45 31.58 5.84
N GLY A 110 -23.88 32.51 5.07
CA GLY A 110 -24.51 33.78 4.72
C GLY A 110 -24.99 33.74 3.27
N SER A 111 -26.23 34.17 3.00
CA SER A 111 -26.76 34.23 1.64
C SER A 111 -27.65 35.44 1.39
N LEU A 112 -27.69 35.89 0.14
CA LEU A 112 -28.61 36.90 -0.39
C LEU A 112 -29.37 36.26 -1.53
N ASN A 113 -30.69 36.16 -1.39
CA ASN A 113 -31.58 35.79 -2.48
C ASN A 113 -32.30 37.05 -2.96
N GLU A 114 -32.09 37.43 -4.21
CA GLU A 114 -32.76 38.55 -4.85
C GLU A 114 -33.37 38.12 -6.18
N TYR A 115 -34.68 38.31 -6.33
CA TYR A 115 -35.41 37.97 -7.55
C TYR A 115 -36.63 38.86 -7.70
N LYS A 116 -37.16 38.97 -8.92
CA LYS A 116 -38.38 39.73 -9.20
C LYS A 116 -39.57 38.78 -9.30
N THR A 117 -40.60 39.02 -8.51
CA THR A 117 -41.90 38.36 -8.67
C THR A 117 -42.71 39.15 -9.70
N PRO A 118 -43.06 38.57 -10.87
CA PRO A 118 -43.89 39.25 -11.87
C PRO A 118 -45.31 39.47 -11.37
N SER A 119 -46.03 40.42 -11.97
CA SER A 119 -47.41 40.77 -11.62
C SER A 119 -48.36 39.57 -11.66
N SER A 120 -48.13 38.63 -12.60
CA SER A 120 -48.94 37.42 -12.75
C SER A 120 -48.79 36.38 -11.62
N LEU A 121 -47.72 36.46 -10.82
CA LEU A 121 -47.45 35.56 -9.68
C LEU A 121 -47.53 36.31 -8.33
N SER A 122 -47.82 37.60 -8.36
CA SER A 122 -47.93 38.45 -7.17
C SER A 122 -49.33 38.38 -6.59
N GLU A 123 -49.46 38.24 -5.27
CA GLU A 123 -50.76 38.30 -4.58
C GLU A 123 -51.43 39.68 -4.74
N THR A 124 -50.66 40.73 -4.97
CA THR A 124 -51.17 42.10 -5.16
C THR A 124 -51.43 42.46 -6.62
N GLY A 125 -51.11 41.58 -7.57
CA GLY A 125 -51.20 41.85 -9.01
C GLY A 125 -50.13 42.81 -9.56
N GLU A 126 -49.24 43.33 -8.71
CA GLU A 126 -48.14 44.21 -9.09
C GLU A 126 -46.79 43.50 -9.01
N ALA A 127 -45.90 43.78 -9.95
CA ALA A 127 -44.56 43.20 -9.94
C ALA A 127 -43.69 43.86 -8.84
N TYR A 128 -42.98 43.06 -8.04
CA TYR A 128 -42.12 43.56 -6.98
C TYR A 128 -40.81 42.78 -6.88
N ASN A 129 -39.79 43.43 -6.31
CA ASN A 129 -38.50 42.81 -6.05
C ASN A 129 -38.52 42.17 -4.65
N VAL A 130 -38.15 40.90 -4.58
CA VAL A 130 -37.91 40.18 -3.34
C VAL A 130 -36.43 40.23 -3.05
N ARG A 131 -36.07 40.62 -1.82
CA ARG A 131 -34.70 40.58 -1.32
C ARG A 131 -34.71 39.94 0.07
N VAL A 132 -33.92 38.88 0.26
CA VAL A 132 -33.83 38.15 1.52
C VAL A 132 -32.37 37.88 1.85
N TYR A 133 -31.91 38.46 2.96
CA TYR A 133 -30.63 38.20 3.58
C TYR A 133 -30.79 37.12 4.64
N ASN A 134 -29.87 36.14 4.66
CA ASN A 134 -29.83 35.09 5.66
C ASN A 134 -28.43 34.98 6.26
N ALA A 135 -28.35 34.76 7.57
CA ALA A 135 -27.13 34.36 8.27
C ALA A 135 -27.49 33.22 9.22
N ASN A 136 -27.04 32.00 8.88
CA ASN A 136 -27.49 30.78 9.51
C ASN A 136 -26.31 29.91 9.97
N LEU A 137 -26.48 29.24 11.10
CA LEU A 137 -25.69 28.09 11.53
C LEU A 137 -26.55 26.85 11.34
N GLY A 138 -26.06 25.84 10.64
CA GLY A 138 -26.90 24.69 10.31
C GLY A 138 -26.20 23.49 9.73
N ILE A 139 -26.97 22.40 9.68
CA ILE A 139 -26.60 21.14 9.04
C ILE A 139 -27.30 21.09 7.69
N SER A 140 -26.56 20.80 6.62
CA SER A 140 -27.12 20.73 5.27
C SER A 140 -27.11 19.29 4.77
N SER A 141 -28.29 18.72 4.51
CA SER A 141 -28.47 17.40 3.89
C SER A 141 -27.62 16.29 4.53
N TRP A 142 -27.54 16.24 5.86
CA TRP A 142 -26.86 15.15 6.55
C TRP A 142 -27.70 13.89 6.49
N GLU A 143 -27.11 12.79 6.03
CA GLU A 143 -27.77 11.49 5.97
C GLU A 143 -27.75 10.82 7.36
N VAL A 144 -28.94 10.56 7.89
CA VAL A 144 -29.10 9.75 9.10
C VAL A 144 -28.99 8.29 8.68
N ASP A 145 -27.83 7.69 8.93
CA ASP A 145 -27.49 6.35 8.44
C ASP A 145 -28.21 5.24 9.23
N PHE A 146 -29.49 4.99 8.94
CA PHE A 146 -30.26 3.90 9.55
C PHE A 146 -29.92 2.52 8.99
N PHE A 147 -29.74 2.42 7.67
CA PHE A 147 -29.52 1.15 6.95
C PHE A 147 -28.03 0.77 6.80
N GLY A 148 -27.13 1.57 7.35
CA GLY A 148 -25.70 1.28 7.40
C GLY A 148 -24.95 1.53 6.09
N ARG A 149 -25.45 2.42 5.21
CA ARG A 149 -24.80 2.78 3.95
C ARG A 149 -23.47 3.50 4.22
N VAL A 150 -23.50 4.56 5.03
CA VAL A 150 -22.31 5.35 5.37
C VAL A 150 -21.35 4.54 6.23
N ARG A 151 -21.86 3.74 7.17
CA ARG A 151 -21.07 2.78 7.95
C ARG A 151 -20.36 1.76 7.07
N SER A 152 -21.03 1.19 6.07
CA SER A 152 -20.44 0.26 5.10
C SER A 152 -19.35 0.92 4.26
N LEU A 153 -19.53 2.16 3.82
CA LEU A 153 -18.48 2.92 3.13
C LEU A 153 -17.27 3.23 4.03
N LYS A 154 -17.52 3.53 5.31
CA LYS A 154 -16.47 3.70 6.32
C LYS A 154 -15.71 2.39 6.55
N ASP A 155 -16.38 1.26 6.65
CA ASP A 155 -15.74 -0.06 6.79
C ASP A 155 -14.94 -0.43 5.54
N ARG A 156 -15.44 -0.12 4.33
CA ARG A 156 -14.68 -0.24 3.08
C ARG A 156 -13.38 0.56 3.13
N ALA A 157 -13.44 1.83 3.54
CA ALA A 157 -12.27 2.69 3.63
C ALA A 157 -11.28 2.23 4.71
N LEU A 158 -11.77 1.63 5.81
CA LEU A 158 -10.94 1.04 6.86
C LEU A 158 -10.13 -0.13 6.33
N GLU A 159 -10.79 -1.07 5.66
CA GLU A 159 -10.15 -2.26 5.10
C GLU A 159 -9.18 -1.90 3.96
N GLN A 160 -9.48 -0.86 3.17
CA GLN A 160 -8.52 -0.28 2.22
C GLN A 160 -7.28 0.30 2.92
N TYR A 161 -7.45 0.97 4.06
CA TYR A 161 -6.34 1.45 4.87
C TYR A 161 -5.51 0.28 5.44
N LEU A 162 -6.13 -0.75 6.01
CA LEU A 162 -5.43 -1.93 6.52
C LEU A 162 -4.67 -2.66 5.38
N ALA A 163 -5.25 -2.75 4.18
CA ALA A 163 -4.57 -3.28 3.01
C ALA A 163 -3.26 -2.52 2.70
N THR A 164 -3.23 -1.19 2.87
CA THR A 164 -1.99 -0.40 2.67
C THR A 164 -0.92 -0.67 3.73
N GLU A 165 -1.30 -1.00 4.97
CA GLU A 165 -0.33 -1.41 5.99
C GLU A 165 0.35 -2.73 5.61
N HIS A 166 -0.44 -3.70 5.13
CA HIS A 166 0.07 -4.96 4.61
C HIS A 166 0.93 -4.77 3.36
N ALA A 167 0.53 -3.90 2.44
CA ALA A 167 1.31 -3.55 1.24
C ALA A 167 2.69 -2.96 1.60
N ARG A 168 2.77 -2.09 2.62
CA ARG A 168 4.05 -1.53 3.08
C ARG A 168 4.95 -2.59 3.71
N ARG A 169 4.40 -3.55 4.44
CA ARG A 169 5.18 -4.70 4.95
C ARG A 169 5.71 -5.57 3.82
N SER A 170 4.89 -5.84 2.80
CA SER A 170 5.30 -6.57 1.60
C SER A 170 6.45 -5.84 0.88
N ALA A 171 6.29 -4.54 0.62
CA ALA A 171 7.32 -3.71 -0.01
C ALA A 171 8.62 -3.67 0.80
N GLN A 172 8.54 -3.64 2.13
CA GLN A 172 9.73 -3.71 2.99
C GLN A 172 10.46 -5.06 2.83
N ILE A 173 9.73 -6.18 2.83
CA ILE A 173 10.34 -7.51 2.64
C ILE A 173 10.99 -7.61 1.26
N SER A 174 10.31 -7.15 0.21
CA SER A 174 10.88 -7.11 -1.14
C SER A 174 12.14 -6.25 -1.19
N LEU A 175 12.14 -5.05 -0.60
CA LEU A 175 13.33 -4.19 -0.58
C LEU A 175 14.52 -4.87 0.13
N ILE A 176 14.28 -5.51 1.27
CA ILE A 176 15.33 -6.24 2.00
C ILE A 176 15.92 -7.35 1.11
N ALA A 177 15.07 -8.15 0.45
CA ALA A 177 15.50 -9.23 -0.42
C ALA A 177 16.27 -8.71 -1.66
N GLU A 178 15.79 -7.65 -2.31
CA GLU A 178 16.44 -7.05 -3.47
C GLU A 178 17.81 -6.44 -3.11
N VAL A 179 17.91 -5.77 -1.96
CA VAL A 179 19.20 -5.23 -1.48
C VAL A 179 20.18 -6.36 -1.20
N ALA A 180 19.74 -7.44 -0.56
CA ALA A 180 20.59 -8.60 -0.30
C ALA A 180 21.05 -9.27 -1.60
N ASN A 181 20.14 -9.46 -2.57
CA ASN A 181 20.49 -10.01 -3.87
C ASN A 181 21.50 -9.12 -4.61
N ALA A 182 21.24 -7.82 -4.71
CA ALA A 182 22.15 -6.89 -5.39
C ALA A 182 23.54 -6.84 -4.73
N TYR A 183 23.59 -6.88 -3.40
CA TYR A 183 24.85 -6.94 -2.64
C TYR A 183 25.64 -8.23 -2.92
N LEU A 184 24.96 -9.39 -2.91
CA LEU A 184 25.58 -10.67 -3.18
C LEU A 184 26.02 -10.82 -4.64
N THR A 185 25.24 -10.31 -5.60
CA THR A 185 25.62 -10.26 -7.02
C THR A 185 26.87 -9.40 -7.21
N LEU A 186 26.92 -8.20 -6.60
CA LEU A 186 28.11 -7.35 -6.65
C LEU A 186 29.34 -8.06 -6.07
N ALA A 187 29.19 -8.73 -4.92
CA ALA A 187 30.28 -9.49 -4.30
C ALA A 187 30.76 -10.63 -5.23
N ALA A 188 29.84 -11.32 -5.89
CA ALA A 188 30.15 -12.39 -6.84
C ALA A 188 30.95 -11.85 -8.04
N ASP A 189 30.54 -10.70 -8.58
CA ASP A 189 31.20 -10.14 -9.76
C ASP A 189 32.53 -9.44 -9.45
N ILE A 190 32.72 -8.94 -8.22
CA ILE A 190 34.05 -8.55 -7.73
C ILE A 190 34.98 -9.77 -7.69
N GLU A 191 34.51 -10.90 -7.17
CA GLU A 191 35.32 -12.11 -7.10
C GLU A 191 35.59 -12.71 -8.49
N ASN A 192 34.60 -12.70 -9.39
CA ASN A 192 34.77 -13.09 -10.79
C ASN A 192 35.78 -12.19 -11.53
N LEU A 193 35.78 -10.87 -11.25
CA LEU A 193 36.77 -9.95 -11.81
C LEU A 193 38.18 -10.31 -11.35
N GLU A 194 38.36 -10.63 -10.07
CA GLU A 194 39.66 -11.04 -9.54
C GLU A 194 40.11 -12.38 -10.13
N LEU A 195 39.20 -13.35 -10.26
CA LEU A 195 39.47 -14.61 -10.95
C LEU A 195 39.87 -14.40 -12.42
N ALA A 196 39.18 -13.51 -13.13
CA ALA A 196 39.50 -13.18 -14.52
C ALA A 196 40.88 -12.54 -14.65
N ARG A 197 41.26 -11.64 -13.73
CA ARG A 197 42.60 -11.02 -13.70
C ARG A 197 43.70 -12.03 -13.44
N SER A 198 43.51 -12.91 -12.45
CA SER A 198 44.46 -13.99 -12.15
C SER A 198 44.60 -14.96 -13.33
N THR A 199 43.49 -15.28 -14.00
CA THR A 199 43.48 -16.12 -15.20
C THR A 199 44.24 -15.45 -16.34
N LEU A 200 43.99 -14.16 -16.61
CA LEU A 200 44.70 -13.40 -17.62
C LEU A 200 46.22 -13.41 -17.38
N ALA A 201 46.67 -13.11 -16.17
CA ALA A 201 48.08 -13.15 -15.81
C ALA A 201 48.72 -14.54 -16.04
N THR A 202 47.99 -15.60 -15.71
CA THR A 202 48.44 -16.99 -15.94
C THR A 202 48.53 -17.33 -17.44
N GLN A 203 47.55 -16.89 -18.23
CA GLN A 203 47.55 -17.11 -19.68
C GLN A 203 48.65 -16.28 -20.37
N GLU A 204 48.90 -15.05 -19.94
CA GLU A 204 50.00 -14.22 -20.47
C GLU A 204 51.36 -14.85 -20.20
N SER A 205 51.59 -15.38 -18.99
CA SER A 205 52.81 -16.13 -18.67
C SER A 205 52.97 -17.39 -19.56
N SER A 206 51.87 -18.11 -19.80
CA SER A 206 51.88 -19.31 -20.65
C SER A 206 52.14 -18.96 -22.12
N TYR A 207 51.52 -17.89 -22.62
CA TYR A 207 51.76 -17.35 -23.96
C TYR A 207 53.21 -16.95 -24.14
N ASN A 208 53.82 -16.25 -23.18
CA ASN A 208 55.23 -15.85 -23.24
C ASN A 208 56.17 -17.07 -23.32
N MET A 209 55.89 -18.13 -22.56
CA MET A 209 56.67 -19.37 -22.62
C MET A 209 56.55 -20.06 -24.00
N ILE A 210 55.33 -20.14 -24.55
CA ILE A 210 55.08 -20.75 -25.86
C ILE A 210 55.68 -19.90 -26.99
N ASN A 211 55.56 -18.58 -26.91
CA ASN A 211 56.17 -17.65 -27.85
C ASN A 211 57.69 -17.84 -27.89
N ARG A 212 58.34 -17.98 -26.73
CA ARG A 212 59.78 -18.25 -26.69
C ARG A 212 60.16 -19.60 -27.31
N ARG A 213 59.36 -20.65 -27.11
CA ARG A 213 59.59 -21.95 -27.76
C ARG A 213 59.39 -21.89 -29.26
N TYR A 214 58.40 -21.13 -29.74
CA TYR A 214 58.16 -20.89 -31.17
C TYR A 214 59.33 -20.13 -31.83
N GLU A 215 59.83 -19.06 -31.20
CA GLU A 215 61.01 -18.31 -31.65
C GLU A 215 62.26 -19.20 -31.78
N LEU A 216 62.38 -20.22 -30.93
CA LEU A 216 63.45 -21.22 -30.94
C LEU A 216 63.16 -22.42 -31.87
N GLY A 217 62.07 -22.39 -32.65
CA GLY A 217 61.67 -23.45 -33.58
C GLY A 217 61.17 -24.74 -32.92
N SER A 218 60.89 -24.72 -31.61
CA SER A 218 60.50 -25.88 -30.80
C SER A 218 59.00 -25.97 -30.52
N SER A 219 58.18 -25.09 -31.13
CA SER A 219 56.71 -25.08 -31.01
C SER A 219 56.09 -24.72 -32.37
N SER A 220 54.84 -25.13 -32.62
CA SER A 220 54.15 -24.79 -33.87
C SER A 220 53.47 -23.41 -33.81
N GLU A 221 53.20 -22.81 -34.98
CA GLU A 221 52.40 -21.58 -35.07
C GLU A 221 50.96 -21.79 -34.58
N LEU A 222 50.43 -23.03 -34.71
CA LEU A 222 49.13 -23.40 -34.17
C LEU A 222 49.11 -23.24 -32.64
N ASP A 223 50.14 -23.73 -31.95
CA ASP A 223 50.25 -23.62 -30.48
C ASP A 223 50.32 -22.15 -30.03
N LEU A 224 51.07 -21.32 -30.77
CA LEU A 224 51.17 -19.88 -30.50
C LEU A 224 49.81 -19.19 -30.64
N ASN A 225 49.09 -19.46 -31.74
CA ASN A 225 47.77 -18.87 -31.97
C ASN A 225 46.74 -19.37 -30.97
N GLN A 226 46.77 -20.64 -30.56
CA GLN A 226 45.92 -21.17 -29.48
C GLN A 226 46.21 -20.51 -28.13
N ALA A 227 47.47 -20.25 -27.80
CA ALA A 227 47.82 -19.52 -26.59
C ALA A 227 47.33 -18.06 -26.65
N ARG A 228 47.48 -17.42 -27.81
CA ARG A 228 46.98 -16.05 -28.03
C ARG A 228 45.47 -15.95 -27.86
N THR A 229 44.69 -16.88 -28.42
CA THR A 229 43.22 -16.83 -28.27
C THR A 229 42.79 -16.97 -26.82
N ARG A 230 43.50 -17.76 -26.00
CA ARG A 230 43.23 -17.87 -24.54
C ARG A 230 43.51 -16.56 -23.79
N VAL A 231 44.59 -15.86 -24.13
CA VAL A 231 44.89 -14.54 -23.56
C VAL A 231 43.80 -13.54 -23.91
N GLU A 232 43.40 -13.46 -25.19
CA GLU A 232 42.36 -12.52 -25.61
C GLU A 232 40.99 -12.86 -25.01
N ALA A 233 40.65 -14.14 -24.85
CA ALA A 233 39.44 -14.55 -24.14
C ALA A 233 39.44 -14.09 -22.67
N ALA A 234 40.56 -14.30 -21.95
CA ALA A 234 40.69 -13.83 -20.57
C ALA A 234 40.64 -12.29 -20.47
N ARG A 235 41.18 -11.57 -21.48
CA ARG A 235 41.10 -10.10 -21.55
C ARG A 235 39.66 -9.61 -21.72
N VAL A 236 38.86 -10.31 -22.53
CA VAL A 236 37.41 -10.04 -22.67
C VAL A 236 36.69 -10.26 -21.33
N ASP A 237 37.03 -11.31 -20.60
CA ASP A 237 36.42 -11.59 -19.29
C ASP A 237 36.72 -10.49 -18.26
N VAL A 238 37.96 -10.00 -18.21
CA VAL A 238 38.32 -8.86 -17.33
C VAL A 238 37.49 -7.63 -17.69
N ALA A 239 37.35 -7.29 -18.97
CA ALA A 239 36.54 -6.16 -19.40
C ALA A 239 35.06 -6.32 -19.04
N ARG A 240 34.51 -7.53 -19.24
CA ARG A 240 33.12 -7.88 -18.91
C ARG A 240 32.84 -7.71 -17.42
N TYR A 241 33.63 -8.35 -16.55
CA TYR A 241 33.40 -8.28 -15.11
C TYR A 241 33.68 -6.90 -14.54
N THR A 242 34.61 -6.13 -15.14
CA THR A 242 34.78 -4.71 -14.79
C THR A 242 33.50 -3.91 -15.02
N ALA A 243 32.80 -4.14 -16.13
CA ALA A 243 31.54 -3.48 -16.42
C ALA A 243 30.41 -3.95 -15.49
N LEU A 244 30.32 -5.26 -15.22
CA LEU A 244 29.29 -5.82 -14.34
C LEU A 244 29.41 -5.30 -12.90
N THR A 245 30.62 -5.29 -12.32
CA THR A 245 30.85 -4.70 -10.99
C THR A 245 30.36 -3.24 -10.91
N ALA A 246 30.56 -2.45 -11.97
CA ALA A 246 30.07 -1.07 -12.02
C ALA A 246 28.54 -1.00 -12.12
N ILE A 247 27.92 -1.87 -12.93
CA ILE A 247 26.45 -1.95 -13.07
C ILE A 247 25.81 -2.35 -11.74
N ASP A 248 26.34 -3.37 -11.07
CA ASP A 248 25.82 -3.86 -9.80
C ASP A 248 25.99 -2.84 -8.68
N GLY A 249 27.13 -2.14 -8.66
CA GLY A 249 27.34 -1.01 -7.74
C GLY A 249 26.31 0.11 -7.94
N ASN A 250 25.98 0.43 -9.20
CA ASN A 250 24.93 1.41 -9.50
C ASN A 250 23.54 0.91 -9.09
N ALA A 251 23.22 -0.36 -9.33
CA ALA A 251 21.96 -0.97 -8.93
C ALA A 251 21.79 -0.97 -7.39
N LEU A 252 22.84 -1.32 -6.65
CA LEU A 252 22.84 -1.28 -5.19
C LEU A 252 22.63 0.15 -4.67
N ASN A 253 23.34 1.12 -5.23
CA ASN A 253 23.17 2.53 -4.87
C ASN A 253 21.73 3.03 -5.11
N LEU A 254 21.09 2.59 -6.20
CA LEU A 254 19.70 2.90 -6.49
C LEU A 254 18.74 2.33 -5.44
N LEU A 255 18.90 1.04 -5.10
CA LEU A 255 18.07 0.37 -4.09
C LEU A 255 18.25 0.97 -2.69
N VAL A 256 19.49 1.29 -2.31
CA VAL A 256 19.78 1.96 -1.03
C VAL A 256 19.23 3.38 -1.01
N GLY A 257 19.23 4.06 -2.16
CA GLY A 257 18.80 5.45 -2.29
C GLY A 257 19.88 6.48 -1.96
N THR A 258 21.10 6.02 -1.68
CA THR A 258 22.33 6.83 -1.52
C THR A 258 23.53 6.01 -2.00
N PRO A 259 24.66 6.65 -2.34
CA PRO A 259 25.92 5.93 -2.54
C PRO A 259 26.28 5.11 -1.30
N VAL A 260 26.61 3.83 -1.48
CA VAL A 260 27.06 2.95 -0.41
C VAL A 260 28.54 3.21 -0.11
N PRO A 261 28.94 3.42 1.16
CA PRO A 261 30.34 3.54 1.54
C PRO A 261 31.15 2.31 1.13
N ALA A 262 32.36 2.51 0.59
CA ALA A 262 33.20 1.43 0.09
C ALA A 262 33.58 0.41 1.18
N GLU A 263 33.65 0.83 2.44
CA GLU A 263 33.96 -0.01 3.59
C GLU A 263 32.87 -1.05 3.87
N LEU A 264 31.64 -0.75 3.45
CA LEU A 264 30.48 -1.63 3.61
C LEU A 264 30.30 -2.59 2.43
N LEU A 265 31.08 -2.45 1.36
CA LEU A 265 31.05 -3.42 0.26
C LEU A 265 31.79 -4.69 0.68
N SER A 266 31.29 -5.83 0.23
CA SER A 266 32.05 -7.08 0.34
C SER A 266 33.12 -7.13 -0.72
N GLU A 267 34.29 -7.66 -0.36
CA GLU A 267 35.38 -7.89 -1.31
C GLU A 267 35.29 -9.26 -1.98
N LYS A 268 34.55 -10.22 -1.38
CA LYS A 268 34.43 -11.62 -1.82
C LYS A 268 33.09 -12.23 -1.43
N LEU A 269 32.71 -13.33 -2.06
CA LEU A 269 31.60 -14.15 -1.61
C LEU A 269 32.09 -15.04 -0.45
N ASP A 270 31.91 -14.59 0.78
CA ASP A 270 32.31 -15.39 1.95
C ASP A 270 31.31 -16.53 2.18
N ALA A 271 31.80 -17.79 2.19
CA ALA A 271 30.98 -18.96 2.49
C ALA A 271 30.35 -18.93 3.90
N THR A 272 30.91 -18.14 4.83
CA THR A 272 30.36 -17.95 6.17
C THR A 272 29.19 -16.96 6.24
N ALA A 273 28.95 -16.18 5.18
CA ALA A 273 27.85 -15.22 5.07
C ALA A 273 26.52 -15.87 4.59
N THR A 274 26.45 -17.21 4.56
CA THR A 274 25.19 -17.89 4.21
C THR A 274 24.08 -17.50 5.20
N PRO A 275 22.90 -17.09 4.71
CA PRO A 275 21.79 -16.80 5.59
C PRO A 275 21.44 -18.02 6.44
N LYS A 276 20.99 -17.77 7.67
CA LYS A 276 20.59 -18.84 8.60
C LYS A 276 19.50 -19.71 7.95
N ASP A 277 19.65 -21.04 8.02
CA ASP A 277 18.64 -21.95 7.46
C ASP A 277 17.31 -21.72 8.20
N ILE A 278 16.24 -21.53 7.44
CA ILE A 278 14.89 -21.32 7.98
C ILE A 278 14.18 -22.66 7.91
N SER A 279 13.78 -23.21 9.05
CA SER A 279 12.85 -24.33 9.06
C SER A 279 11.48 -23.84 8.62
N VAL A 280 10.96 -24.41 7.53
CA VAL A 280 9.59 -24.17 7.09
C VAL A 280 8.70 -25.20 7.78
N SER A 281 7.59 -24.76 8.37
CA SER A 281 6.59 -25.67 8.91
C SER A 281 6.04 -26.58 7.81
N LEU A 282 5.70 -27.82 8.15
CA LEU A 282 5.05 -28.77 7.22
C LEU A 282 3.72 -28.22 6.65
N SER A 283 3.03 -27.35 7.41
CA SER A 283 1.75 -26.75 7.02
C SER A 283 1.92 -25.60 6.03
N SER A 284 1.08 -25.58 5.00
CA SER A 284 0.93 -24.46 4.06
C SER A 284 0.28 -23.22 4.70
N GLU A 285 -0.22 -23.31 5.95
CA GLU A 285 -0.84 -22.17 6.66
C GLU A 285 0.12 -21.00 6.88
N VAL A 286 1.44 -21.23 6.85
CA VAL A 286 2.44 -20.15 6.91
C VAL A 286 2.26 -19.14 5.76
N LEU A 287 1.70 -19.58 4.62
CA LEU A 287 1.37 -18.70 3.51
C LEU A 287 0.33 -17.63 3.91
N LEU A 288 -0.57 -17.95 4.84
CA LEU A 288 -1.60 -17.01 5.31
C LEU A 288 -1.01 -15.86 6.16
N GLN A 289 0.23 -15.98 6.62
CA GLN A 289 0.95 -14.91 7.31
C GLN A 289 1.65 -13.95 6.34
N ARG A 290 1.68 -14.26 5.04
CA ARG A 290 2.34 -13.38 4.07
C ARG A 290 1.60 -12.05 3.92
N PRO A 291 2.29 -10.90 3.97
CA PRO A 291 1.63 -9.60 3.88
C PRO A 291 0.86 -9.36 2.57
N ASP A 292 1.28 -9.91 1.43
CA ASP A 292 0.56 -9.83 0.16
C ASP A 292 -0.81 -10.55 0.22
N ILE A 293 -0.89 -11.70 0.87
CA ILE A 293 -2.14 -12.44 1.10
C ILE A 293 -3.05 -11.69 2.07
N LEU A 294 -2.52 -11.13 3.16
CA LEU A 294 -3.28 -10.32 4.10
C LEU A 294 -3.80 -9.01 3.45
N GLN A 295 -3.02 -8.42 2.55
CA GLN A 295 -3.45 -7.29 1.72
C GLN A 295 -4.65 -7.70 0.86
N ALA A 296 -4.56 -8.83 0.15
CA ALA A 296 -5.64 -9.34 -0.67
C ALA A 296 -6.91 -9.65 0.16
N GLU A 297 -6.75 -10.22 1.36
CA GLU A 297 -7.86 -10.45 2.29
C GLU A 297 -8.54 -9.14 2.72
N SER A 298 -7.75 -8.12 3.06
CA SER A 298 -8.28 -6.79 3.42
C SER A 298 -9.01 -6.16 2.23
N MET A 299 -8.48 -6.28 1.00
CA MET A 299 -9.17 -5.82 -0.20
C MET A 299 -10.49 -6.58 -0.44
N LEU A 300 -10.54 -7.88 -0.17
CA LEU A 300 -11.77 -8.67 -0.23
C LEU A 300 -12.79 -8.20 0.82
N LYS A 301 -12.36 -7.92 2.05
CA LYS A 301 -13.23 -7.35 3.10
C LYS A 301 -13.75 -5.96 2.72
N ALA A 302 -12.92 -5.13 2.08
CA ALA A 302 -13.35 -3.84 1.56
C ALA A 302 -14.46 -3.99 0.49
N ALA A 303 -14.28 -4.91 -0.45
CA ALA A 303 -15.30 -5.22 -1.45
C ALA A 303 -16.58 -5.78 -0.80
N ASN A 304 -16.45 -6.64 0.21
CA ASN A 304 -17.58 -7.17 0.99
C ASN A 304 -18.37 -6.05 1.69
N ALA A 305 -17.69 -5.08 2.30
CA ALA A 305 -18.33 -3.91 2.90
C ALA A 305 -19.06 -3.05 1.84
N ASN A 306 -18.50 -2.93 0.63
CA ASN A 306 -19.14 -2.20 -0.46
C ASN A 306 -20.49 -2.80 -0.90
N ILE A 307 -20.67 -4.12 -0.77
CA ILE A 307 -21.98 -4.78 -0.99
C ILE A 307 -23.03 -4.24 -0.01
N GLY A 308 -22.65 -3.99 1.25
CA GLY A 308 -23.54 -3.38 2.24
C GLY A 308 -24.00 -1.99 1.84
N ALA A 309 -23.10 -1.16 1.32
CA ALA A 309 -23.44 0.16 0.81
C ALA A 309 -24.37 0.10 -0.42
N ALA A 310 -24.12 -0.84 -1.32
CA ALA A 310 -24.98 -1.07 -2.50
C ALA A 310 -26.37 -1.57 -2.11
N ARG A 311 -26.47 -2.56 -1.20
CA ARG A 311 -27.75 -3.06 -0.68
C ARG A 311 -28.55 -1.98 0.03
N ALA A 312 -27.88 -1.14 0.81
CA ALA A 312 -28.53 -0.02 1.50
C ALA A 312 -29.12 1.01 0.52
N ALA A 313 -28.65 1.09 -0.73
CA ALA A 313 -29.21 1.99 -1.75
C ALA A 313 -30.63 1.60 -2.22
N PHE A 314 -31.09 0.38 -1.93
CA PHE A 314 -32.47 -0.05 -2.14
C PHE A 314 -33.43 0.40 -1.03
N PHE A 315 -32.91 0.88 0.10
CA PHE A 315 -33.69 1.34 1.23
C PHE A 315 -33.89 2.86 1.21
N PRO A 316 -34.88 3.40 1.96
CA PRO A 316 -35.07 4.83 2.05
C PRO A 316 -33.82 5.55 2.57
N THR A 317 -33.44 6.63 1.91
CA THR A 317 -32.41 7.56 2.40
C THR A 317 -33.10 8.67 3.20
N ILE A 318 -32.59 8.97 4.39
CA ILE A 318 -33.18 9.95 5.31
C ILE A 318 -32.17 11.08 5.46
N ASN A 319 -32.45 12.22 4.82
CA ASN A 319 -31.64 13.42 4.89
C ASN A 319 -32.24 14.41 5.88
N LEU A 320 -31.40 15.08 6.64
CA LEU A 320 -31.80 16.09 7.60
C LEU A 320 -31.09 17.42 7.29
N THR A 321 -31.89 18.45 7.03
CA THR A 321 -31.42 19.83 6.94
C THR A 321 -31.99 20.62 8.11
N THR A 322 -31.12 21.27 8.87
CA THR A 322 -31.52 22.14 9.99
C THR A 322 -30.75 23.43 9.94
N SER A 323 -31.38 24.52 10.38
CA SER A 323 -30.69 25.78 10.56
C SER A 323 -31.27 26.56 11.72
N ILE A 324 -30.43 27.39 12.33
CA ILE A 324 -30.79 28.43 13.28
C ILE A 324 -30.00 29.68 12.94
N GLY A 325 -30.61 30.84 13.00
CA GLY A 325 -29.96 32.06 12.58
C GLY A 325 -30.90 33.23 12.48
N THR A 326 -30.65 34.09 11.50
CA THR A 326 -31.43 35.30 11.26
C THR A 326 -31.73 35.50 9.79
N THR A 327 -32.93 36.01 9.51
CA THR A 327 -33.40 36.33 8.16
C THR A 327 -34.00 37.74 8.16
N SER A 328 -33.68 38.54 7.14
CA SER A 328 -34.22 39.91 7.01
C SER A 328 -34.36 40.31 5.53
N ASN A 329 -35.26 41.26 5.24
CA ASN A 329 -35.42 41.85 3.92
C ASN A 329 -34.39 42.96 3.61
N ASP A 330 -33.60 43.37 4.60
CA ASP A 330 -32.47 44.29 4.45
C ASP A 330 -31.28 43.87 5.32
N LEU A 331 -30.07 44.30 4.95
CA LEU A 331 -28.85 43.89 5.65
C LEU A 331 -28.72 44.53 7.06
N TYR A 332 -29.27 45.73 7.24
CA TYR A 332 -29.13 46.51 8.46
C TYR A 332 -29.91 45.90 9.64
N ASN A 333 -31.05 45.29 9.35
CA ASN A 333 -31.91 44.65 10.33
C ASN A 333 -31.57 43.16 10.57
N LEU A 334 -30.59 42.60 9.84
CA LEU A 334 -30.27 41.16 9.89
C LEU A 334 -29.97 40.64 11.30
N PHE A 335 -29.22 41.39 12.11
CA PHE A 335 -28.84 40.96 13.46
C PHE A 335 -29.62 41.66 14.57
N LYS A 336 -30.76 42.28 14.26
CA LYS A 336 -31.60 42.96 15.26
C LYS A 336 -32.61 42.01 15.92
N ALA A 337 -33.15 42.44 17.06
CA ALA A 337 -34.22 41.72 17.74
C ALA A 337 -35.41 41.51 16.80
N GLY A 338 -35.97 40.30 16.78
CA GLY A 338 -37.08 39.91 15.91
C GLY A 338 -36.67 39.31 14.56
N ALA A 339 -35.38 39.34 14.18
CA ALA A 339 -34.90 38.73 12.93
C ALA A 339 -34.61 37.22 13.04
N GLY A 340 -34.83 36.61 14.21
CA GLY A 340 -34.51 35.21 14.48
C GLY A 340 -35.32 34.24 13.61
N ALA A 341 -34.63 33.25 13.03
CA ALA A 341 -35.21 32.25 12.15
C ALA A 341 -34.61 30.86 12.45
N TRP A 342 -35.40 29.81 12.22
CA TRP A 342 -34.93 28.42 12.30
C TRP A 342 -35.66 27.56 11.28
N SER A 343 -35.04 26.45 10.90
CA SER A 343 -35.65 25.45 10.03
C SER A 343 -35.31 24.03 10.48
N PHE A 344 -36.26 23.11 10.28
CA PHE A 344 -36.10 21.68 10.48
C PHE A 344 -36.79 20.97 9.31
N VAL A 345 -36.00 20.43 8.39
CA VAL A 345 -36.46 19.88 7.12
C VAL A 345 -35.92 18.45 6.96
N PRO A 346 -36.60 17.45 7.53
CA PRO A 346 -36.31 16.04 7.26
C PRO A 346 -36.89 15.66 5.90
N GLN A 347 -36.13 14.87 5.14
CA GLN A 347 -36.52 14.37 3.83
C GLN A 347 -36.26 12.87 3.78
N VAL A 348 -37.27 12.10 3.36
CA VAL A 348 -37.14 10.67 3.12
C VAL A 348 -37.32 10.41 1.63
N ILE A 349 -36.32 9.79 1.00
CA ILE A 349 -36.36 9.44 -0.42
C ILE A 349 -36.25 7.93 -0.55
N LEU A 350 -37.31 7.29 -1.03
CA LEU A 350 -37.33 5.89 -1.43
C LEU A 350 -37.48 5.81 -2.96
N PRO A 351 -36.43 5.36 -3.65
CA PRO A 351 -36.51 5.13 -5.09
C PRO A 351 -37.42 3.95 -5.42
N ILE A 352 -38.37 4.13 -6.35
CA ILE A 352 -39.29 3.08 -6.81
C ILE A 352 -38.86 2.49 -8.16
N PHE A 353 -38.35 3.33 -9.06
CA PHE A 353 -37.87 2.92 -10.38
C PHE A 353 -36.61 3.71 -10.75
N ASP A 354 -35.61 3.01 -11.28
CA ASP A 354 -34.31 3.57 -11.66
C ASP A 354 -33.69 2.90 -12.89
N SER A 355 -34.53 2.24 -13.70
CA SER A 355 -34.09 1.52 -14.90
C SER A 355 -33.00 0.46 -14.64
N GLY A 356 -32.96 -0.12 -13.43
CA GLY A 356 -32.00 -1.16 -13.06
C GLY A 356 -30.65 -0.64 -12.57
N SER A 357 -30.47 0.67 -12.38
CA SER A 357 -29.18 1.26 -12.00
C SER A 357 -28.61 0.72 -10.67
N ARG A 358 -29.46 0.28 -9.74
CA ARG A 358 -29.03 -0.32 -8.46
C ARG A 358 -28.70 -1.81 -8.54
N TRP A 359 -29.06 -2.47 -9.64
CA TRP A 359 -28.77 -3.90 -9.88
C TRP A 359 -27.48 -4.12 -10.66
N ALA A 360 -27.02 -3.11 -11.41
CA ALA A 360 -25.74 -3.08 -12.12
C ALA A 360 -24.60 -2.69 -11.17
#